data_AF-A0A523IU39-F1
#
_entry.id   AF-A0A523IU39-F1
#
_cell.length_a   1.000
_cell.length_b   1.000
_cell.length_c   1.000
_cell.angle_alpha   90.00
_cell.angle_beta   90.00
_cell.angle_gamma   90.00
#
_symmetry.space_group_name_H-M   'P 1'
#
loop_
_entity.id
_entity.type
_entity.pdbx_description
1 polymer ?
#
loop_
_entity_poly.entity_id
_entity_poly.type
_entity_poly.pdbx_seq_one_letter_code
_entity_poly.pdbx_strand_id
1 'polypeptide(L)'
;EEQVRAFVKEYSNRYPKAVASLLKDEEKLLTFYDFPAAHWQTIRSTNVIESAFATVKLRQRVTKGAGTRTRGLTMAFKLLAMAEKRWRRIRSPHLVQKVLDGTKFLDGRTVTEETEKERKSAA
;
A
#
# COMPACT_ATOMS: atom_id res chain seq x y z
N GLU A 1 7.25 -14.53 -7.49
CA GLU A 1 6.44 -15.55 -8.21
C GLU A 1 6.32 -16.91 -7.50
N GLU A 2 7.41 -17.50 -6.98
CA GLU A 2 7.34 -18.82 -6.33
C GLU A 2 6.31 -18.88 -5.18
N GLN A 3 6.27 -17.84 -4.34
CA GLN A 3 5.32 -17.74 -3.24
C GLN A 3 3.86 -17.60 -3.71
N VAL A 4 3.63 -16.96 -4.86
CA VAL A 4 2.30 -16.89 -5.46
C VAL A 4 1.85 -18.29 -5.89
N ARG A 5 2.73 -19.06 -6.55
CA ARG A 5 2.44 -20.45 -6.94
C ARG A 5 2.12 -21.35 -5.74
N ALA A 6 2.88 -21.23 -4.65
CA ALA A 6 2.62 -21.96 -3.41
C ALA A 6 1.25 -21.59 -2.82
N PHE A 7 0.91 -20.31 -2.78
CA PHE A 7 -0.39 -19.82 -2.31
C PHE A 7 -1.55 -20.36 -3.15
N VAL A 8 -1.43 -20.35 -4.48
CA VAL A 8 -2.45 -20.91 -5.38
C VAL A 8 -2.67 -22.40 -5.10
N LYS A 9 -1.58 -23.17 -4.94
CA LYS A 9 -1.66 -24.60 -4.67
C LYS A 9 -2.41 -24.90 -3.37
N GLU A 10 -2.16 -24.13 -2.32
CA GLU A 10 -2.73 -24.35 -0.99
C GLU A 10 -4.21 -23.93 -0.88
N TYR A 11 -4.59 -22.84 -1.55
CA TYR A 11 -5.89 -22.18 -1.34
C TYR A 11 -6.88 -22.28 -2.51
N SER A 12 -6.47 -22.77 -3.68
CA SER A 12 -7.35 -22.87 -4.86
C SER A 12 -8.63 -23.68 -4.62
N ASN A 13 -8.55 -24.79 -3.88
CA ASN A 13 -9.72 -25.63 -3.58
C ASN A 13 -10.67 -24.95 -2.58
N ARG A 14 -10.13 -24.31 -1.53
CA ARG A 14 -10.93 -23.68 -0.47
C ARG A 14 -11.51 -22.32 -0.87
N TYR A 15 -10.75 -21.52 -1.62
CA TYR A 15 -11.09 -20.12 -1.94
C TYR A 15 -10.84 -19.78 -3.42
N PRO A 16 -11.51 -20.46 -4.36
CA PRO A 16 -11.22 -20.31 -5.80
C PRO A 16 -11.40 -18.87 -6.30
N LYS A 17 -12.41 -18.15 -5.80
CA LYS A 17 -12.68 -16.75 -6.19
C LYS A 17 -11.61 -15.77 -5.67
N ALA A 18 -11.12 -15.99 -4.44
CA ALA A 18 -10.07 -15.12 -3.87
C ALA A 18 -8.76 -15.29 -4.62
N VAL A 19 -8.40 -16.54 -4.94
CA VAL A 19 -7.21 -16.87 -5.73
C VAL A 19 -7.31 -16.27 -7.14
N ALA A 20 -8.45 -16.40 -7.82
CA ALA A 20 -8.66 -15.80 -9.13
C ALA A 20 -8.51 -14.26 -9.11
N SER A 21 -9.01 -13.60 -8.06
CA SER A 21 -8.86 -12.15 -7.90
C SER A 21 -7.41 -11.73 -7.69
N LEU A 22 -6.61 -12.53 -6.97
CA LEU A 22 -5.20 -12.24 -6.74
C LEU A 22 -4.39 -12.38 -8.03
N LEU A 23 -4.60 -13.49 -8.76
CA LEU A 23 -3.90 -13.76 -10.02
C LEU A 23 -4.20 -12.73 -11.11
N LYS A 24 -5.44 -12.21 -11.15
CA LYS A 24 -5.83 -11.18 -12.12
C LYS A 24 -4.97 -9.92 -12.05
N ASP A 25 -4.55 -9.53 -10.85
CA ASP A 25 -3.82 -8.29 -10.59
C ASP A 25 -2.43 -8.57 -9.98
N GLU A 26 -1.85 -9.75 -10.22
CA GLU A 26 -0.57 -10.19 -9.65
C GLU A 26 0.54 -9.15 -9.86
N GLU A 27 0.74 -8.69 -11.09
CA GLU A 27 1.76 -7.69 -11.42
C GLU A 27 1.60 -6.42 -10.60
N LYS A 28 0.37 -5.90 -10.50
CA LYS A 28 0.06 -4.69 -9.72
C LYS A 28 0.33 -4.90 -8.23
N LEU A 29 0.00 -6.06 -7.70
CA LEU A 29 0.24 -6.41 -6.30
C LEU A 29 1.74 -6.50 -5.98
N LEU A 30 2.58 -6.81 -6.97
CA LEU A 30 4.03 -6.92 -6.81
C LEU A 30 4.79 -5.62 -7.10
N THR A 31 4.16 -4.60 -7.69
CA THR A 31 4.79 -3.27 -7.95
C THR A 31 5.40 -2.61 -6.71
N PHE A 32 4.98 -2.98 -5.49
CA PHE A 32 5.58 -2.40 -4.29
C PHE A 32 7.07 -2.78 -4.11
N TYR A 33 7.54 -3.86 -4.75
CA TYR A 33 8.96 -4.24 -4.76
C TYR A 33 9.83 -3.26 -5.56
N ASP A 34 9.23 -2.46 -6.44
CA ASP A 34 9.88 -1.39 -7.21
C ASP A 34 10.06 -0.09 -6.40
N PHE A 35 9.71 -0.12 -5.10
CA PHE A 35 9.94 0.95 -4.15
C PHE A 35 11.02 0.56 -3.13
N PRO A 36 11.70 1.52 -2.49
CA PRO A 36 12.73 1.23 -1.49
C PRO A 36 12.25 0.25 -0.41
N ALA A 37 13.09 -0.72 -0.03
CA ALA A 37 12.73 -1.74 0.95
C ALA A 37 12.28 -1.15 2.30
N ALA A 38 12.85 0.00 2.68
CA ALA A 38 12.46 0.74 3.87
C ALA A 38 10.98 1.19 3.87
N HIS A 39 10.38 1.40 2.69
CA HIS A 39 8.99 1.82 2.54
C HIS A 39 7.99 0.67 2.56
N TRP A 40 8.43 -0.58 2.30
CA TRP A 40 7.52 -1.72 2.16
C TRP A 40 6.62 -1.93 3.37
N GLN A 41 7.12 -1.72 4.58
CA GLN A 41 6.29 -1.86 5.79
C GLN A 41 5.18 -0.81 5.86
N THR A 42 5.42 0.40 5.36
CA THR A 42 4.40 1.45 5.29
C THR A 42 3.40 1.15 4.17
N ILE A 43 3.88 0.78 2.98
CA ILE A 43 3.03 0.48 1.80
C ILE A 43 2.09 -0.70 2.07
N ARG A 44 2.59 -1.77 2.70
CA ARG A 44 1.78 -2.96 3.01
C ARG A 44 0.84 -2.77 4.20
N SER A 45 0.95 -1.67 4.94
CA SER A 45 0.10 -1.45 6.12
C SER A 45 -1.24 -0.84 5.72
N THR A 46 -2.33 -1.56 5.96
CA THR A 46 -3.69 -1.03 5.74
C THR A 46 -4.05 0.09 6.72
N ASN A 47 -3.33 0.20 7.84
CA ASN A 47 -3.54 1.24 8.86
C ASN A 47 -3.47 2.67 8.30
N VAL A 48 -2.63 2.92 7.28
CA VAL A 48 -2.53 4.25 6.65
C VAL A 48 -3.87 4.70 6.08
N ILE A 49 -4.66 3.75 5.56
CA ILE A 49 -6.01 3.99 5.03
C ILE A 49 -7.05 3.83 6.13
N GLU A 50 -7.05 2.69 6.82
CA GLU A 50 -8.10 2.31 7.78
C GLU A 50 -8.20 3.29 8.96
N SER A 51 -7.08 3.75 9.51
CA SER A 51 -7.08 4.66 10.66
C SER A 51 -7.64 6.04 10.31
N ALA A 52 -7.41 6.53 9.09
CA ALA A 52 -7.96 7.80 8.63
C ALA A 52 -9.50 7.73 8.52
N PHE A 53 -10.04 6.60 8.06
CA PHE A 53 -11.49 6.41 7.92
C PHE A 53 -12.20 5.95 9.20
N ALA A 54 -11.48 5.42 10.19
CA ALA A 54 -12.07 4.89 11.42
C ALA A 54 -12.95 5.93 12.13
N THR A 55 -12.47 7.18 12.24
CA THR A 55 -13.20 8.28 12.90
C THR A 55 -14.44 8.69 12.12
N VAL A 56 -14.38 8.71 10.79
CA VAL A 56 -15.51 9.00 9.90
C VAL A 56 -16.60 7.96 10.05
N LYS A 57 -16.24 6.66 9.97
CA LYS A 57 -17.20 5.56 10.15
C LYS A 57 -17.84 5.58 11.54
N LEU A 58 -17.04 5.80 12.59
CA LEU A 58 -17.53 5.91 13.96
C LEU A 58 -18.57 7.03 14.07
N ARG A 59 -18.25 8.23 13.57
CA ARG A 59 -19.13 9.39 13.68
C ARG A 59 -20.41 9.20 12.87
N GLN A 60 -20.31 8.66 11.64
CA GLN A 60 -21.47 8.35 10.81
C GLN A 60 -22.45 7.41 11.52
N ARG A 61 -21.94 6.38 12.20
CA ARG A 61 -22.74 5.43 12.98
C ARG A 61 -23.44 6.13 14.16
N VAL A 62 -22.72 6.95 14.91
CA VAL A 62 -23.25 7.66 16.10
C VAL A 62 -24.30 8.70 15.72
N THR A 63 -24.09 9.46 14.64
CA THR A 63 -25.04 10.50 14.21
C THR A 63 -26.22 9.95 13.41
N LYS A 64 -26.27 8.63 13.15
CA LYS A 64 -27.27 7.97 12.29
C LYS A 64 -27.36 8.62 10.90
N GLY A 65 -26.20 8.98 10.34
CA GLY A 65 -26.09 9.71 9.07
C GLY A 65 -25.96 11.23 9.25
N ALA A 66 -25.84 11.94 8.12
CA ALA A 66 -25.61 13.39 8.11
C ALA A 66 -26.84 14.23 7.74
N GLY A 67 -27.95 13.57 7.35
CA GLY A 67 -29.19 14.19 6.89
C GLY A 67 -29.12 14.85 5.51
N THR A 68 -28.01 15.54 5.19
CA THR A 68 -27.77 16.17 3.88
C THR A 68 -26.35 15.88 3.39
N ARG A 69 -26.15 15.92 2.07
CA ARG A 69 -24.84 15.73 1.43
C ARG A 69 -23.79 16.71 1.96
N THR A 70 -24.14 18.00 2.04
CA THR A 70 -23.22 19.06 2.49
C THR A 70 -22.75 18.81 3.92
N ARG A 71 -23.66 18.46 4.84
CA ARG A 71 -23.29 18.13 6.23
C ARG A 71 -22.36 16.92 6.29
N GLY A 72 -22.62 15.90 5.48
CA GLY A 72 -21.79 14.69 5.42
C GLY A 72 -20.36 14.99 4.95
N LEU A 73 -20.24 15.78 3.88
CA LEU A 73 -18.93 16.21 3.35
C LEU A 73 -18.17 17.08 4.36
N THR A 74 -18.83 18.07 4.96
CA THR A 74 -18.21 18.93 5.99
C THR A 74 -17.73 18.11 7.19
N MET A 75 -18.53 17.15 7.65
CA MET A 75 -18.15 16.24 8.73
C MET A 75 -16.91 15.40 8.36
N ALA A 76 -16.94 14.73 7.21
CA ALA A 76 -15.81 13.91 6.75
C ALA A 76 -14.53 14.75 6.62
N PHE A 77 -14.62 15.93 6.01
CA PHE A 77 -13.51 16.87 5.88
C PHE A 77 -12.93 17.27 7.24
N LYS A 78 -13.76 17.70 8.20
CA LYS A 78 -13.27 18.11 9.52
C LYS A 78 -12.66 16.95 10.31
N LEU A 79 -13.19 15.74 10.20
CA LEU A 79 -12.63 14.55 10.84
C LEU A 79 -11.27 14.17 10.25
N LEU A 80 -11.13 14.21 8.92
CA LEU A 80 -9.85 13.97 8.25
C LEU A 80 -8.81 15.04 8.60
N ALA A 81 -9.18 16.32 8.61
CA ALA A 81 -8.30 17.42 9.01
C ALA A 81 -7.84 17.32 10.47
N MET A 82 -8.65 16.71 11.36
CA MET A 82 -8.21 16.41 12.73
C MET A 82 -7.28 15.20 12.80
N ALA A 83 -7.51 14.17 11.98
CA ALA A 83 -6.67 12.99 11.92
C ALA A 83 -5.26 13.29 11.38
N GLU A 84 -5.17 14.17 10.37
CA GLU A 84 -3.92 14.60 9.74
C GLU A 84 -2.88 15.10 10.74
N LYS A 85 -3.32 15.81 11.79
CA LYS A 85 -2.45 16.36 12.83
C LYS A 85 -1.61 15.32 13.57
N ARG A 86 -1.98 14.03 13.50
CA ARG A 86 -1.30 12.91 14.17
C ARG A 86 -0.63 11.94 13.21
N TRP A 87 -0.62 12.24 11.91
CA TRP A 87 0.01 11.35 10.93
C TRP A 87 1.51 11.27 11.13
N ARG A 88 2.02 10.05 11.09
CA ARG A 88 3.45 9.77 11.17
C ARG A 88 4.06 9.86 9.79
N ARG A 89 5.29 10.36 9.72
CA ARG A 89 6.09 10.34 8.49
C ARG A 89 6.32 8.89 8.03
N ILE A 90 6.49 8.71 6.73
CA ILE A 90 6.95 7.44 6.15
C ILE A 90 8.32 7.06 6.72
N ARG A 91 8.62 5.76 6.77
CA ARG A 91 9.95 5.30 7.16
C ARG A 91 10.99 5.72 6.15
N SER A 92 12.16 6.13 6.62
CA SER A 92 13.24 6.68 5.79
C SER A 92 12.79 7.79 4.84
N PRO A 93 12.27 8.94 5.34
CA PRO A 93 11.71 10.00 4.51
C PRO A 93 12.67 10.53 3.42
N HIS A 94 13.98 10.46 3.66
CA HIS A 94 14.99 10.90 2.70
C HIS A 94 14.99 10.08 1.40
N LEU A 95 14.45 8.85 1.39
CA LEU A 95 14.33 8.03 0.19
C LEU A 95 13.15 8.44 -0.70
N VAL A 96 12.19 9.23 -0.18
CA VAL A 96 11.07 9.74 -0.98
C VAL A 96 11.58 10.60 -2.12
N GLN A 97 12.62 11.40 -1.90
CA GLN A 97 13.21 12.22 -2.95
C GLN A 97 13.73 11.36 -4.11
N LYS A 98 14.44 10.26 -3.81
CA LYS A 98 14.93 9.32 -4.84
C LYS A 98 13.80 8.70 -5.67
N VAL A 99 12.66 8.41 -5.02
CA VAL A 99 11.46 7.91 -5.71
C VAL A 99 10.88 9.00 -6.62
N LEU A 100 10.80 10.25 -6.15
CA LEU A 100 10.33 11.39 -6.95
C LEU A 100 11.26 11.70 -8.13
N ASP A 101 12.56 11.53 -7.95
CA ASP A 101 13.58 11.71 -8.99
C ASP A 101 13.56 10.57 -10.04
N GLY A 102 12.68 9.57 -9.89
CA GLY A 102 12.51 8.46 -10.83
C GLY A 102 13.60 7.39 -10.74
N THR A 103 14.32 7.30 -9.61
CA THR A 103 15.31 6.25 -9.40
C THR A 103 14.64 4.88 -9.45
N LYS A 104 15.18 3.96 -10.25
CA LYS A 104 14.67 2.58 -10.30
C LYS A 104 15.13 1.80 -9.09
N PHE A 105 14.20 1.06 -8.49
CA PHE A 105 14.52 0.08 -7.45
C PHE A 105 14.17 -1.31 -7.98
N LEU A 106 15.04 -2.27 -7.71
CA LEU A 106 14.79 -3.68 -7.95
C LEU A 106 14.85 -4.39 -6.59
N ASP A 107 13.75 -5.05 -6.22
CA ASP A 107 13.59 -5.66 -4.90
C ASP A 107 14.00 -4.70 -3.76
N GLY A 108 13.61 -3.43 -3.92
CA GLY A 108 13.82 -2.37 -2.94
C GLY A 108 15.25 -1.90 -2.75
N ARG A 109 16.18 -2.31 -3.62
CA ARG A 109 17.54 -1.80 -3.71
C ARG A 109 17.66 -0.87 -4.93
N THR A 110 18.45 0.20 -4.80
CA THR A 110 18.74 1.08 -5.94
C THR A 110 19.51 0.31 -7.00
N VAL A 111 19.08 0.41 -8.26
CA VAL A 111 19.84 -0.13 -9.38
C VAL A 111 20.98 0.83 -9.69
N THR A 112 22.20 0.46 -9.32
CA THR A 112 23.45 1.09 -9.79
C THR A 112 24.04 0.24 -10.91
N GLU A 113 24.86 0.79 -11.81
CA GLU A 113 25.46 0.03 -12.93
C GLU A 113 26.22 -1.25 -12.48
N GLU A 114 26.67 -1.31 -11.22
CA GLU A 114 27.31 -2.50 -10.62
C GLU A 114 26.31 -3.63 -10.31
N THR A 115 25.08 -3.31 -9.91
CA THR A 115 24.03 -4.31 -9.63
C THR A 115 23.49 -4.99 -10.89
N GLU A 116 23.58 -4.34 -12.05
CA GLU A 116 23.28 -5.00 -13.35
C GLU A 116 24.34 -6.06 -13.71
N LYS A 117 25.60 -5.85 -13.31
CA LYS A 117 26.69 -6.82 -13.53
C LYS A 117 26.53 -8.07 -12.67
N GLU A 118 26.16 -7.92 -11.40
CA GLU A 118 25.90 -9.07 -10.50
C GLU A 118 24.76 -9.96 -11.03
N ARG A 119 23.72 -9.37 -11.62
CA ARG A 119 22.61 -10.12 -12.21
C ARG A 119 23.01 -10.91 -13.46
N LYS A 120 23.90 -10.37 -14.31
CA LYS A 120 24.44 -11.08 -15.48
C LYS A 120 25.41 -12.21 -15.11
N SER A 121 26.02 -12.16 -13.93
CA SER A 121 26.87 -13.26 -13.43
C SER A 121 26.08 -14.34 -12.67
N ALA A 122 24.85 -14.05 -12.25
CA ALA A 122 24.01 -14.95 -11.44
C ALA A 122 22.84 -15.59 -12.21
N ALA A 123 22.60 -15.18 -13.45
CA ALA A 123 21.66 -15.76 -14.40
C ALA A 123 22.40 -16.65 -15.40
#